data_AF-A0A7C7ZR87-F1
#
_entry.id   AF-A0A7C7ZR87-F1
#
_cell.length_a   1.000
_cell.length_b   1.000
_cell.length_c   1.000
_cell.angle_alpha   90.00
_cell.angle_beta   90.00
_cell.angle_gamma   90.00
#
_symmetry.space_group_name_H-M   'P 1'
#
loop_
_entity.id
_entity.type
_entity.pdbx_description
1 polymer ?
#
loop_
_entity_poly.entity_id
_entity_poly.type
_entity_poly.pdbx_seq_one_letter_code
_entity_poly.pdbx_strand_id
1 'polypeptide(L)'
;MKNKETVLSNRKVIFQRAFNLAKAPIIISMFVTPARYFLELAGLPENVIFIIGLLWLALAFSVYWGIKLYNENYRYLLLLLSLIIFSPISRIPVAILWWIDTRWEIGTHYSLYFDNFAQAFFQQVVYGSLTQIIPGFLLGSLTLVIMKNRKNFT
;
A
#
# COMPACT_ATOMS: atom_id res chain seq x y z
N MET A 1 13.22 35.86 0.23
CA MET A 1 11.85 35.31 0.27
C MET A 1 11.49 34.45 -0.95
N LYS A 2 11.74 34.93 -2.18
CA LYS A 2 11.46 34.21 -3.45
C LYS A 2 11.91 32.74 -3.53
N ASN A 3 13.06 32.39 -2.92
CA ASN A 3 13.61 31.03 -2.91
C ASN A 3 12.86 30.07 -1.96
N LYS A 4 12.31 30.57 -0.85
CA LYS A 4 11.49 29.76 0.06
C LYS A 4 10.14 29.38 -0.57
N GLU A 5 9.53 30.31 -1.30
CA GLU A 5 8.24 30.10 -1.99
C GLU A 5 8.36 29.08 -3.13
N THR A 6 9.44 29.11 -3.91
CA THR A 6 9.70 28.13 -4.98
C THR A 6 9.95 26.72 -4.43
N VAL A 7 10.70 26.59 -3.34
CA VAL A 7 10.91 25.30 -2.66
C VAL A 7 9.61 24.73 -2.09
N LEU A 8 8.78 25.57 -1.44
CA LEU A 8 7.46 25.18 -0.93
C LEU A 8 6.52 24.74 -2.06
N SER A 9 6.50 25.47 -3.17
CA SER A 9 5.73 25.12 -4.37
C SER A 9 6.13 23.74 -4.92
N ASN A 10 7.43 23.49 -5.08
CA ASN A 10 7.92 22.18 -5.55
C ASN A 10 7.55 21.02 -4.61
N ARG A 11 7.63 21.22 -3.28
CA ARG A 11 7.20 20.18 -2.31
C ARG A 11 5.71 19.88 -2.43
N LYS A 12 4.87 20.91 -2.56
CA LYS A 12 3.42 20.75 -2.74
C LYS A 12 3.10 19.97 -4.01
N VAL A 13 3.80 20.26 -5.11
CA VAL A 13 3.64 19.56 -6.39
C VAL A 13 4.04 18.07 -6.27
N ILE A 14 5.17 17.77 -5.63
CA ILE A 14 5.64 16.39 -5.40
C ILE A 14 4.63 15.61 -4.55
N PHE A 15 4.17 16.20 -3.44
CA PHE A 15 3.19 15.55 -2.57
C PHE A 15 1.85 15.32 -3.28
N GLN A 16 1.37 16.30 -4.04
CA GLN A 16 0.14 16.16 -4.83
C GLN A 16 0.28 15.05 -5.88
N ARG A 17 1.45 14.94 -6.53
CA ARG A 17 1.75 13.86 -7.48
C ARG A 17 1.73 12.50 -6.79
N ALA A 18 2.40 12.35 -5.65
CA ALA A 18 2.39 11.12 -4.86
C ALA A 18 0.98 10.73 -4.40
N PHE A 19 0.20 11.70 -3.91
CA PHE A 19 -1.19 11.47 -3.52
C PHE A 19 -2.04 11.02 -4.72
N ASN A 20 -1.90 11.66 -5.87
CA ASN A 20 -2.62 11.27 -7.09
C ASN A 20 -2.24 9.85 -7.56
N LEU A 21 -1.00 9.42 -7.37
CA LEU A 21 -0.58 8.05 -7.65
C LEU A 21 -1.23 7.06 -6.68
N ALA A 22 -1.29 7.39 -5.39
CA ALA A 22 -1.83 6.53 -4.33
C ALA A 22 -3.36 6.38 -4.36
N LYS A 23 -4.11 7.35 -4.93
CA LYS A 23 -5.59 7.35 -4.96
C LYS A 23 -6.20 6.05 -5.50
N ALA A 24 -5.76 5.61 -6.68
CA ALA A 24 -6.34 4.42 -7.30
C ALA A 24 -6.05 3.15 -6.48
N PRO A 25 -4.79 2.88 -6.05
CA PRO A 25 -4.48 1.81 -5.11
C PRO A 25 -5.30 1.82 -3.83
N ILE A 26 -5.51 3.00 -3.22
CA ILE A 26 -6.34 3.15 -2.02
C ILE A 26 -7.75 2.63 -2.29
N ILE A 27 -8.39 3.12 -3.34
CA ILE A 27 -9.76 2.72 -3.69
C ILE A 27 -9.82 1.21 -3.95
N ILE A 28 -8.88 0.67 -4.72
CA ILE A 28 -8.83 -0.77 -5.02
C ILE A 28 -8.69 -1.58 -3.71
N SER A 29 -7.78 -1.18 -2.81
CA SER A 29 -7.56 -1.89 -1.55
C SER A 29 -8.76 -1.88 -0.60
N MET A 30 -9.57 -0.80 -0.66
CA MET A 30 -10.82 -0.70 0.10
C MET A 30 -11.86 -1.74 -0.32
N PHE A 31 -11.82 -2.22 -1.57
CA PHE A 31 -12.71 -3.29 -2.04
C PHE A 31 -12.07 -4.68 -1.94
N VAL A 32 -10.76 -4.78 -2.18
CA VAL A 32 -10.03 -6.06 -2.12
C VAL A 32 -10.14 -6.70 -0.73
N THR A 33 -10.04 -5.90 0.33
CA THR A 33 -10.07 -6.45 1.70
C THR A 33 -11.45 -7.02 2.07
N PRO A 34 -12.57 -6.30 1.92
CA PRO A 34 -13.88 -6.88 2.14
C PRO A 34 -14.18 -8.04 1.20
N ALA A 35 -13.80 -7.96 -0.07
CA ALA A 35 -13.98 -9.07 -1.01
C ALA A 35 -13.27 -10.32 -0.51
N ARG A 36 -12.01 -10.21 -0.07
CA ARG A 36 -11.25 -11.31 0.53
C ARG A 36 -11.97 -11.91 1.73
N TYR A 37 -12.47 -11.06 2.64
CA TYR A 37 -13.21 -11.50 3.81
C TYR A 37 -14.48 -12.27 3.45
N PHE A 38 -15.29 -11.76 2.52
CA PHE A 38 -16.50 -12.47 2.09
C PHE A 38 -16.19 -13.78 1.33
N LEU A 39 -15.11 -13.82 0.55
CA LEU A 39 -14.68 -15.04 -0.13
C LEU A 39 -14.30 -16.14 0.87
N GLU A 40 -13.66 -15.77 1.97
CA GLU A 40 -13.37 -16.70 3.04
C GLU A 40 -14.64 -17.19 3.76
N LEU A 41 -15.58 -16.29 4.04
CA LEU A 41 -16.88 -16.66 4.60
C LEU A 41 -17.68 -17.58 3.66
N ALA A 42 -17.45 -17.49 2.36
CA ALA A 42 -18.01 -18.41 1.36
C ALA A 42 -17.29 -19.78 1.32
N GLY A 43 -16.28 -20.00 2.16
CA GLY A 43 -15.57 -21.27 2.31
C GLY A 43 -14.33 -21.42 1.43
N LEU A 44 -13.82 -20.34 0.82
CA LEU A 44 -12.59 -20.43 0.03
C LEU A 44 -11.35 -20.66 0.92
N PRO A 45 -10.41 -21.53 0.50
CA PRO A 45 -9.19 -21.79 1.24
C PRO A 45 -8.31 -20.55 1.47
N GLU A 46 -7.68 -20.47 2.64
CA GLU A 46 -6.85 -19.33 3.04
C GLU A 46 -5.69 -19.07 2.05
N ASN A 47 -5.06 -20.12 1.53
CA ASN A 47 -3.96 -20.02 0.57
C ASN A 47 -4.37 -19.32 -0.75
N VAL A 48 -5.62 -19.47 -1.18
CA VAL A 48 -6.15 -18.82 -2.39
C VAL A 48 -6.40 -17.34 -2.13
N ILE A 49 -7.08 -17.02 -1.02
CA ILE A 49 -7.40 -15.64 -0.65
C ILE A 49 -6.15 -14.84 -0.26
N PHE A 50 -5.09 -15.50 0.24
CA PHE A 50 -3.82 -14.87 0.58
C PHE A 50 -3.11 -14.26 -0.63
N ILE A 51 -3.20 -14.88 -1.80
CA ILE A 51 -2.62 -14.37 -3.06
C ILE A 51 -3.29 -13.05 -3.48
N ILE A 52 -4.57 -12.88 -3.15
CA ILE A 52 -5.36 -11.66 -3.40
C ILE A 52 -5.09 -10.60 -2.30
N GLY A 53 -4.18 -10.90 -1.37
CA GLY A 53 -3.88 -10.07 -0.21
C GLY A 53 -3.22 -8.73 -0.54
N LEU A 54 -3.36 -7.79 0.39
CA LEU A 54 -2.86 -6.41 0.23
C LEU A 54 -1.34 -6.33 0.04
N LEU A 55 -0.56 -7.29 0.56
CA LEU A 55 0.88 -7.32 0.34
C LEU A 55 1.20 -7.48 -1.16
N TRP A 56 0.61 -8.47 -1.81
CA TRP A 56 0.78 -8.72 -3.24
C TRP A 56 0.32 -7.54 -4.07
N LEU A 57 -0.78 -6.92 -3.66
CA LEU A 57 -1.29 -5.70 -4.29
C LEU A 57 -0.28 -4.55 -4.19
N ALA A 58 0.34 -4.34 -3.01
CA ALA A 58 1.38 -3.34 -2.83
C ALA A 58 2.61 -3.61 -3.70
N LEU A 59 3.04 -4.87 -3.80
CA LEU A 59 4.16 -5.27 -4.68
C LEU A 59 3.84 -4.99 -6.15
N ALA A 60 2.64 -5.35 -6.61
CA ALA A 60 2.19 -5.09 -7.97
C ALA A 60 2.17 -3.59 -8.29
N PHE A 61 1.62 -2.76 -7.40
CA PHE A 61 1.65 -1.31 -7.58
C PHE A 61 3.06 -0.72 -7.54
N SER A 62 3.94 -1.24 -6.70
CA SER A 62 5.35 -0.85 -6.68
C SER A 62 6.05 -1.12 -8.01
N VAL A 63 5.83 -2.28 -8.62
CA VAL A 63 6.37 -2.58 -9.95
C VAL A 63 5.77 -1.64 -11.00
N TYR A 64 4.45 -1.47 -11.00
CA TYR A 64 3.77 -0.56 -11.94
C TYR A 64 4.30 0.88 -11.83
N TRP A 65 4.44 1.41 -10.62
CA TRP A 65 5.02 2.72 -10.39
C TRP A 65 6.49 2.78 -10.76
N GLY A 66 7.27 1.72 -10.50
CA GLY A 66 8.65 1.63 -10.95
C GLY A 66 8.78 1.72 -12.47
N ILE A 67 7.87 1.09 -13.22
CA ILE A 67 7.81 1.21 -14.68
C ILE A 67 7.37 2.61 -15.10
N LYS A 68 6.38 3.20 -14.43
CA LYS A 68 5.79 4.49 -14.83
C LYS A 68 6.69 5.69 -14.51
N LEU A 69 7.34 5.69 -13.34
CA LEU A 69 8.09 6.82 -12.82
C LEU A 69 9.57 6.83 -13.24
N TYR A 70 10.02 5.82 -14.00
CA TYR A 70 11.45 5.62 -14.27
C TYR A 70 12.16 6.82 -14.90
N ASN A 71 11.44 7.65 -15.67
CA ASN A 71 12.00 8.83 -16.34
C ASN A 71 11.63 10.15 -15.64
N GLU A 72 10.92 10.10 -14.51
CA GLU A 72 10.52 11.29 -13.75
C GLU A 72 11.64 11.76 -12.81
N ASN A 73 11.72 13.08 -12.60
CA ASN A 73 12.53 13.66 -11.54
C ASN A 73 11.99 13.19 -10.18
N TYR A 74 12.88 12.95 -9.21
CA TYR A 74 12.52 12.49 -7.86
C TYR A 74 11.78 11.13 -7.81
N ARG A 75 11.94 10.27 -8.82
CA ARG A 75 11.31 8.94 -8.92
C ARG A 75 11.27 8.11 -7.63
N TYR A 76 12.38 8.04 -6.90
CA TYR A 76 12.46 7.28 -5.65
C TYR A 76 11.62 7.93 -4.54
N LEU A 77 11.64 9.26 -4.45
CA LEU A 77 10.82 10.00 -3.48
C LEU A 77 9.33 9.85 -3.81
N LEU A 78 8.95 9.95 -5.08
CA LEU A 78 7.56 9.74 -5.52
C LEU A 78 7.08 8.32 -5.22
N LEU A 79 7.90 7.30 -5.49
CA LEU A 79 7.61 5.91 -5.13
C LEU A 79 7.39 5.76 -3.62
N LEU A 80 8.34 6.25 -2.81
CA LEU A 80 8.27 6.14 -1.36
C LEU A 80 7.05 6.87 -0.77
N LEU A 81 6.81 8.12 -1.19
CA LEU A 81 5.66 8.90 -0.71
C LEU A 81 4.33 8.26 -1.11
N SER A 82 4.24 7.72 -2.33
CA SER A 82 3.03 7.03 -2.78
C SER A 82 2.75 5.81 -1.90
N LEU A 83 3.78 5.03 -1.55
CA LEU A 83 3.67 3.89 -0.63
C LEU A 83 3.30 4.31 0.79
N ILE A 84 3.93 5.36 1.34
CA ILE A 84 3.64 5.89 2.68
C ILE A 84 2.20 6.38 2.78
N ILE A 85 1.64 6.95 1.71
CA ILE A 85 0.25 7.40 1.68
C ILE A 85 -0.70 6.20 1.53
N PHE A 86 -0.44 5.32 0.56
CA PHE A 86 -1.30 4.19 0.25
C PHE A 86 -1.39 3.18 1.39
N SER A 87 -0.24 2.78 1.92
CA SER A 87 -0.12 1.59 2.77
C SER A 87 -0.95 1.69 4.08
N PRO A 88 -0.85 2.76 4.89
CA PRO A 88 -1.68 2.95 6.08
C PRO A 88 -3.17 2.99 5.79
N ILE A 89 -3.58 3.69 4.72
CA ILE A 89 -5.00 3.83 4.37
C ILE A 89 -5.57 2.49 3.90
N SER A 90 -4.79 1.71 3.14
CA SER A 90 -5.19 0.39 2.65
C SER A 90 -5.47 -0.62 3.77
N ARG A 91 -4.92 -0.38 4.96
CA ARG A 91 -5.03 -1.26 6.14
C ARG A 91 -6.20 -0.92 7.05
N ILE A 92 -6.84 0.24 6.88
CA ILE A 92 -8.03 0.62 7.68
C ILE A 92 -9.15 -0.42 7.56
N PRO A 93 -9.53 -0.90 6.34
CA PRO A 93 -10.54 -1.95 6.22
C PRO A 93 -10.19 -3.23 6.98
N VAL A 94 -8.90 -3.58 7.06
CA VAL A 94 -8.44 -4.78 7.79
C VAL A 94 -8.74 -4.63 9.28
N ALA A 95 -8.44 -3.48 9.88
CA ALA A 95 -8.71 -3.25 11.30
C ALA A 95 -10.22 -3.25 11.60
N ILE A 96 -11.04 -2.71 10.70
CA ILE A 96 -12.51 -2.72 10.83
C ILE A 96 -13.05 -4.15 10.74
N LEU A 97 -12.61 -4.92 9.75
CA LEU A 97 -13.06 -6.31 9.57
C LEU A 97 -12.60 -7.19 10.73
N TRP A 98 -11.38 -6.99 11.24
CA TRP A 98 -10.91 -7.64 12.46
C TRP A 98 -11.85 -7.38 13.64
N TRP A 99 -12.27 -6.13 13.83
CA TRP A 99 -13.18 -5.76 14.91
C TRP A 99 -14.55 -6.43 14.77
N ILE A 100 -15.10 -6.47 13.55
CA ILE A 100 -16.35 -7.19 13.26
C ILE A 100 -16.17 -8.68 13.55
N ASP A 101 -15.11 -9.29 13.04
CA ASP A 101 -14.86 -10.72 13.21
C ASP A 101 -14.75 -11.11 14.69
N THR A 102 -14.05 -10.29 15.48
CA THR A 102 -13.83 -10.52 16.91
C THR A 102 -15.08 -10.23 17.74
N ARG A 103 -15.84 -9.19 17.38
CA ARG A 103 -17.05 -8.79 18.11
C ARG A 103 -18.20 -9.81 17.98
N TRP A 104 -18.27 -10.49 16.83
CA TRP A 104 -19.30 -11.48 16.53
C TRP A 104 -18.77 -12.92 16.51
N GLU A 105 -17.52 -13.15 16.88
CA GLU A 105 -16.88 -14.47 16.97
C GLU A 105 -17.05 -15.31 15.68
N ILE A 106 -16.90 -14.64 14.54
CA ILE A 106 -17.18 -15.24 13.22
C ILE A 106 -16.11 -16.28 12.85
N GLY A 107 -14.86 -16.07 13.28
CA GLY A 107 -13.80 -17.09 13.23
C GLY A 107 -13.06 -17.18 11.89
N THR A 108 -12.71 -16.03 11.30
CA THR A 108 -11.89 -15.98 10.06
C THR A 108 -10.38 -15.93 10.37
N HIS A 109 -9.52 -15.91 9.34
CA HIS A 109 -8.06 -15.76 9.45
C HIS A 109 -7.62 -14.44 10.10
N TYR A 110 -8.56 -13.54 10.36
CA TYR A 110 -8.32 -12.34 11.17
C TYR A 110 -8.13 -12.65 12.67
N SER A 111 -7.96 -13.92 13.06
CA SER A 111 -7.72 -14.43 14.42
C SER A 111 -6.46 -13.94 15.16
N LEU A 112 -5.81 -12.86 14.70
CA LEU A 112 -4.80 -12.19 15.51
C LEU A 112 -5.45 -11.71 16.81
N TYR A 113 -5.04 -12.31 17.93
CA TYR A 113 -5.49 -11.92 19.25
C TYR A 113 -4.86 -10.57 19.62
N PHE A 114 -5.64 -9.49 19.46
CA PHE A 114 -5.35 -8.20 20.06
C PHE A 114 -6.30 -8.00 21.24
N ASP A 115 -5.80 -7.35 22.29
CA ASP A 115 -6.54 -7.11 23.52
C ASP A 115 -7.68 -6.09 23.32
N ASN A 116 -7.51 -5.18 22.35
CA ASN A 116 -8.51 -4.16 22.02
C ASN A 116 -8.35 -3.61 20.60
N PHE A 117 -9.37 -2.86 20.16
CA PHE A 117 -9.40 -2.24 18.84
C PHE A 117 -8.24 -1.25 18.60
N ALA A 118 -7.83 -0.48 19.60
CA ALA A 118 -6.76 0.50 19.43
C ALA A 118 -5.43 -0.20 19.11
N GLN A 119 -5.14 -1.30 19.80
CA GLN A 119 -3.98 -2.14 19.54
C GLN A 119 -4.05 -2.78 18.15
N ALA A 120 -5.19 -3.37 17.77
CA ALA A 120 -5.39 -3.95 16.44
C ALA A 120 -5.20 -2.91 15.33
N PHE A 121 -5.80 -1.73 15.49
CA PHE A 121 -5.69 -0.62 14.54
C PHE A 121 -4.24 -0.15 14.41
N PHE A 122 -3.54 0.07 15.53
CA PHE A 122 -2.13 0.44 15.52
C PHE A 122 -1.28 -0.63 14.82
N GLN A 123 -1.53 -1.90 15.11
CA GLN A 123 -0.80 -3.02 14.52
C GLN A 123 -0.97 -3.07 13.01
N GLN A 124 -2.20 -2.89 12.52
CA GLN A 124 -2.48 -2.91 11.08
C GLN A 124 -1.97 -1.67 10.36
N VAL A 125 -2.19 -0.48 10.92
CA VAL A 125 -1.87 0.80 10.29
C VAL A 125 -0.38 1.14 10.37
N VAL A 126 0.34 0.66 11.38
CA VAL A 126 1.78 0.92 11.52
C VAL A 126 2.59 -0.28 11.01
N TYR A 127 2.56 -1.41 11.72
CA TYR A 127 3.37 -2.57 11.36
C TYR A 127 2.90 -3.23 10.05
N GLY A 128 1.59 -3.40 9.90
CA GLY A 128 0.99 -3.86 8.65
C GLY A 128 1.32 -2.94 7.46
N SER A 129 1.57 -1.66 7.71
CA SER A 129 2.00 -0.74 6.66
C SER A 129 3.48 -0.87 6.32
N LEU A 130 4.34 -1.02 7.32
CA LEU A 130 5.78 -1.23 7.13
C LEU A 130 6.04 -2.50 6.30
N THR A 131 5.29 -3.58 6.55
CA THR A 131 5.38 -4.82 5.76
C THR A 131 4.99 -4.65 4.29
N GLN A 132 4.26 -3.60 3.91
CA GLN A 132 4.02 -3.27 2.50
C GLN A 132 5.06 -2.27 1.97
N ILE A 133 5.38 -1.24 2.75
CA ILE A 133 6.27 -0.14 2.34
C ILE A 133 7.67 -0.67 2.07
N ILE A 134 8.25 -1.46 2.98
CA ILE A 134 9.64 -1.92 2.86
C ILE A 134 9.84 -2.80 1.61
N PRO A 135 9.17 -3.96 1.47
CA PRO A 135 9.38 -4.81 0.29
C PRO A 135 8.86 -4.14 -0.99
N GLY A 136 7.77 -3.37 -0.92
CA GLY A 136 7.27 -2.60 -2.05
C GLY A 136 8.29 -1.56 -2.53
N PHE A 137 8.94 -0.83 -1.63
CA PHE A 137 9.93 0.17 -2.00
C PHE A 137 11.18 -0.47 -2.60
N LEU A 138 11.64 -1.58 -2.04
CA LEU A 138 12.78 -2.35 -2.59
C LEU A 138 12.48 -2.84 -4.01
N LEU A 139 11.32 -3.48 -4.22
CA LEU A 139 10.93 -4.02 -5.51
C LEU A 139 10.69 -2.92 -6.55
N GLY A 140 10.01 -1.83 -6.18
CA GLY A 140 9.79 -0.68 -7.06
C GLY A 140 11.09 0.02 -7.42
N SER A 141 12.02 0.15 -6.46
CA SER A 141 13.35 0.73 -6.69
C SER A 141 14.20 -0.13 -7.63
N LEU A 142 14.16 -1.46 -7.47
CA LEU A 142 14.80 -2.38 -8.40
C LEU A 142 14.22 -2.22 -9.82
N THR A 143 12.90 -2.12 -9.93
CA THR A 143 12.21 -1.90 -11.20
C THR A 143 12.64 -0.58 -11.85
N LEU A 144 12.77 0.51 -11.08
CA LEU A 144 13.28 1.80 -11.57
C LEU A 144 14.68 1.66 -12.18
N VAL A 145 15.57 0.92 -11.51
CA VAL A 145 16.95 0.68 -11.98
C VAL A 145 16.95 -0.11 -13.28
N ILE A 146 16.20 -1.21 -13.34
CA ILE A 146 16.08 -2.05 -14.54
C ILE A 146 15.59 -1.23 -15.74
N MET A 147 14.52 -0.44 -15.53
CA MET A 147 13.92 0.37 -16.60
C MET A 147 14.87 1.49 -17.07
N LYS A 148 15.60 2.13 -16.14
CA LYS A 148 16.58 3.14 -16.49
C LYS A 148 17.72 2.55 -17.33
N ASN A 149 18.22 1.38 -16.95
CA ASN A 149 19.31 0.72 -17.67
C ASN A 149 18.86 0.28 -19.06
N ARG A 150 17.65 -0.30 -19.21
CA ARG A 150 17.11 -0.67 -20.54
C ARG A 150 17.09 0.49 -21.52
N LYS A 151 16.69 1.69 -21.09
CA LYS A 151 16.65 2.88 -21.94
C LYS A 151 18.04 3.36 -22.40
N ASN A 152 19.09 3.10 -21.62
CA ASN A 152 20.45 3.50 -22.01
C ASN A 152 21.06 2.58 -23.10
N PHE A 153 20.46 1.41 -23.35
CA PHE A 153 20.92 0.45 -24.36
C PHE A 153 20.12 0.50 -25.67
N THR A 154 19.13 1.40 -25.76
CA THR A 154 18.28 1.65 -26.95
C THR A 154 18.43 3.08 -27.39
#